data_AF-A0A4Y6UNB3-F1
#
_entry.id   AF-A0A4Y6UNB3-F1
#
_cell.length_a   1.000
_cell.length_b   1.000
_cell.length_c   1.000
_cell.angle_alpha   90.00
_cell.angle_beta   90.00
_cell.angle_gamma   90.00
#
_symmetry.space_group_name_H-M   'P 1'
#
loop_
_entity.id
_entity.type
_entity.pdbx_description
1 polymer ?
#
loop_
_entity_poly.entity_id
_entity_poly.type
_entity_poly.pdbx_seq_one_letter_code
_entity_poly.pdbx_strand_id
1 'polypeptide(L)' 'MMIDNNVIFRRLHELRSEHRDLDTVISRLTNHSINQLQLQRLKKRKLQLKDEIARIETKLIPDDIA' A
#
# COMPACT_ATOMS: atom_id res chain seq x y z
N MET A 1 -0.64 19.42 19.59
CA MET A 1 -0.66 19.34 18.10
C MET A 1 -1.75 18.36 17.73
N MET A 2 -2.89 18.83 17.22
CA MET A 2 -3.88 17.93 16.61
C MET A 2 -3.22 17.31 15.39
N ILE A 3 -3.13 16.00 15.34
CA ILE A 3 -2.69 15.32 14.12
C ILE A 3 -3.85 15.50 13.15
N ASP A 4 -3.67 16.35 12.13
CA ASP A 4 -4.70 16.60 11.13
C ASP A 4 -5.02 15.27 10.43
N ASN A 5 -6.17 14.69 10.74
CA ASN A 5 -6.68 13.48 10.10
C ASN A 5 -6.66 13.61 8.57
N ASN A 6 -6.82 14.83 8.05
CA ASN A 6 -6.73 15.14 6.63
C ASN A 6 -5.37 14.76 6.01
N VAL A 7 -4.26 14.98 6.73
CA VAL A 7 -2.91 14.59 6.30
C VAL A 7 -2.77 13.07 6.28
N ILE A 8 -3.35 12.38 7.28
CA ILE A 8 -3.32 10.92 7.35
C ILE A 8 -4.17 10.32 6.21
N PHE A 9 -5.37 10.84 5.96
CA PHE A 9 -6.24 10.41 4.85
C PHE A 9 -5.59 10.62 3.49
N ARG A 10 -4.93 11.77 3.27
CA ARG A 10 -4.17 12.01 2.05
C ARG A 10 -3.07 10.98 1.85
N ARG A 11 -2.29 10.72 2.89
CA ARG A 11 -1.22 9.71 2.83
C ARG A 11 -1.76 8.29 2.62
N LEU A 12 -2.89 7.95 3.24
CA LEU A 12 -3.58 6.68 3.01
C LEU A 12 -4.01 6.54 1.54
N HIS A 13 -4.55 7.61 0.95
CA HIS A 13 -4.92 7.63 -0.46
C HIS A 13 -3.70 7.45 -1.38
N GLU A 14 -2.60 8.16 -1.11
CA GLU A 14 -1.34 8.03 -1.85
C GLU A 14 -0.81 6.60 -1.79
N LEU A 15 -0.75 5.99 -0.60
CA LEU A 15 -0.30 4.61 -0.42
C LEU A 15 -1.21 3.60 -1.15
N ARG A 16 -2.52 3.80 -1.10
CA ARG A 16 -3.50 2.96 -1.83
C ARG A 16 -3.33 3.08 -3.35
N SER A 17 -3.04 4.28 -3.85
CA SER A 17 -2.73 4.50 -5.28
C SER A 17 -1.45 3.77 -5.68
N GLU A 18 -0.36 3.96 -4.93
CA GLU A 18 0.93 3.29 -5.20
C GLU A 18 0.80 1.76 -5.16
N HIS A 19 0.02 1.23 -4.22
CA HIS A 19 -0.28 -0.20 -4.13
C HIS A 19 -1.01 -0.71 -5.39
N ARG A 20 -1.98 0.04 -5.92
CA ARG A 20 -2.71 -0.32 -7.16
C ARG A 20 -1.81 -0.25 -8.39
N ASP A 21 -0.93 0.75 -8.47
CA ASP A 21 0.04 0.87 -9.55
C ASP A 21 1.03 -0.29 -9.55
N LEU A 22 1.55 -0.65 -8.38
CA LEU A 22 2.41 -1.82 -8.21
C LEU A 22 1.71 -3.10 -8.63
N ASP A 23 0.42 -3.25 -8.36
CA ASP A 23 -0.33 -4.44 -8.78
C ASP A 23 -0.42 -4.55 -10.31
N THR A 24 -0.65 -3.42 -10.97
CA THR A 24 -0.66 -3.34 -12.43
C THR A 24 0.71 -3.71 -13.02
N VAL A 25 1.80 -3.22 -12.42
CA VAL A 25 3.17 -3.54 -12.84
C VAL A 25 3.49 -5.03 -12.61
N ILE A 26 3.11 -5.58 -11.46
CA ILE A 26 3.27 -7.01 -11.13
C ILE A 26 2.51 -7.87 -12.13
N SER A 27 1.26 -7.52 -12.46
CA SER A 27 0.44 -8.24 -13.44
C SER A 27 1.11 -8.30 -14.81
N ARG A 28 1.63 -7.16 -15.30
CA ARG A 28 2.36 -7.08 -16.58
C ARG A 28 3.66 -7.90 -16.57
N LEU A 29 4.40 -7.85 -15.46
CA LEU A 29 5.67 -8.58 -15.31
C LEU A 29 5.47 -10.08 -15.08
N THR A 30 4.32 -10.51 -14.57
CA THR A 30 4.01 -11.94 -14.34
C THR A 30 3.99 -12.71 -15.65
N ASN A 31 3.62 -12.06 -16.76
CA ASN A 31 3.64 -12.66 -18.10
C ASN A 31 5.05 -12.81 -18.68
N HIS A 32 6.08 -12.25 -18.03
CA HIS A 32 7.47 -12.27 -18.49
C HIS A 32 8.33 -13.11 -17.53
N SER A 33 8.60 -14.36 -17.90
CA SER A 33 9.31 -15.38 -17.10
C SER A 33 10.73 -14.99 -16.68
N ILE A 34 11.32 -14.00 -17.35
CA ILE A 34 12.72 -13.58 -17.19
C ILE A 34 12.92 -12.72 -15.92
N ASN A 35 11.85 -12.17 -15.35
CA ASN A 35 11.91 -11.14 -14.30
C ASN A 35 11.51 -11.65 -12.90
N GLN A 36 11.73 -12.93 -12.59
CA GLN A 36 11.25 -13.55 -11.35
C GLN A 36 11.80 -12.87 -10.07
N LEU A 37 13.07 -12.43 -10.07
CA LEU A 37 13.65 -11.67 -8.95
C LEU A 37 13.00 -10.29 -8.79
N GLN A 38 12.75 -9.60 -9.90
CA GLN A 38 12.07 -8.30 -9.89
C GLN A 38 10.63 -8.45 -9.40
N LEU A 39 9.93 -9.50 -9.84
CA LEU A 39 8.59 -9.84 -9.38
C LEU A 39 8.55 -10.10 -7.87
N GLN A 40 9.53 -10.83 -7.33
CA GLN A 40 9.64 -11.05 -5.88
C GLN A 40 9.85 -9.74 -5.11
N ARG A 41 10.73 -8.85 -5.59
CA ARG A 41 10.96 -7.52 -4.98
C ARG A 41 9.68 -6.66 -4.99
N LEU A 42 8.96 -6.66 -6.10
CA LEU A 42 7.71 -5.90 -6.24
C LEU A 42 6.60 -6.45 -5.33
N LYS A 43 6.46 -7.78 -5.26
CA LYS A 43 5.51 -8.43 -4.33
C LYS A 43 5.84 -8.11 -2.87
N LYS A 44 7.12 -8.09 -2.51
CA LYS A 44 7.56 -7.68 -1.16
C LYS A 44 7.20 -6.22 -0.88
N ARG A 45 7.45 -5.31 -1.82
CA ARG A 45 7.08 -3.88 -1.69
C ARG A 45 5.56 -3.70 -1.58
N LYS A 46 4.78 -4.44 -2.38
CA LYS A 46 3.32 -4.46 -2.30
C LYS A 46 2.84 -4.89 -0.91
N LEU A 47 3.45 -5.92 -0.32
CA LEU A 47 3.13 -6.37 1.03
C LEU A 47 3.44 -5.28 2.08
N GLN A 48 4.60 -4.63 1.99
CA GLN A 48 4.97 -3.54 2.89
C GLN A 48 3.99 -2.36 2.84
N LEU A 49 3.53 -1.98 1.64
CA LEU A 49 2.52 -0.92 1.50
C LEU A 49 1.18 -1.34 2.11
N LYS A 50 0.77 -2.60 1.93
CA LYS A 50 -0.45 -3.13 2.56
C LYS A 50 -0.35 -3.07 4.08
N ASP A 51 0.80 -3.43 4.65
CA ASP A 51 1.02 -3.39 6.10
C ASP A 51 1.04 -1.94 6.62
N GLU A 52 1.63 -1.00 5.88
CA GLU A 52 1.62 0.43 6.22
C GLU A 52 0.22 1.04 6.15
N ILE A 53 -0.56 0.70 5.12
CA ILE A 53 -1.98 1.05 4.98
C ILE A 53 -2.76 0.53 6.19
N ALA A 54 -2.65 -0.75 6.52
CA ALA A 54 -3.35 -1.36 7.64
C ALA A 54 -2.96 -0.71 8.98
N ARG A 55 -1.68 -0.35 9.16
CA ARG A 55 -1.20 0.34 10.37
C ARG A 55 -1.77 1.77 10.47
N ILE A 56 -1.88 2.48 9.36
CA ILE A 56 -2.46 3.82 9.30
C ILE A 56 -3.98 3.74 9.55
N GLU A 57 -4.66 2.79 8.92
CA GLU A 57 -6.08 2.51 9.15
C GLU A 57 -6.32 2.17 10.62
N THR A 58 -5.53 1.28 11.23
CA THR A 58 -5.66 0.94 12.66
C THR A 58 -5.50 2.16 13.58
N LYS A 59 -4.67 3.15 13.19
CA LYS A 59 -4.51 4.41 13.93
C LYS A 59 -5.64 5.42 13.70
N LEU A 60 -6.37 5.29 12.59
CA LEU A 60 -7.56 6.07 12.25
C LEU A 60 -8.86 5.45 12.78
N ILE A 61 -8.88 4.12 12.93
CA ILE A 61 -9.99 3.30 13.45
C ILE A 61 -10.24 3.39 14.99
N PRO A 62 -9.49 4.10 15.86
CA PRO A 62 -9.87 4.21 17.28
C PRO A 62 -11.30 4.75 17.51
N ASP A 63 -11.89 5.45 16.54
CA ASP A 63 -13.23 6.07 16.64
C ASP A 63 -14.36 5.32 15.90
N ASP A 64 -14.08 4.36 15.01
CA ASP A 64 -15.11 3.78 14.10
C ASP A 64 -15.52 2.32 14.41
N ILE A 65 -14.98 1.73 15.48
CA ILE A 65 -15.41 0.42 15.99
C ILE A 65 -15.69 0.54 17.49
N ALA A 66 -16.81 1.19 17.83
CA ALA A 66 -17.50 1.12 19.13
C ALA A 66 -18.96 0.74 18.90
#